data_AF-A0A095SH60-F1
#
_entry.id   AF-A0A095SH60-F1
#
_cell.length_a   1.000
_cell.length_b   1.000
_cell.length_c   1.000
_cell.angle_alpha   90.00
_cell.angle_beta   90.00
_cell.angle_gamma   90.00
#
_symmetry.space_group_name_H-M   'P 1'
#
loop_
_entity.id
_entity.type
_entity.pdbx_description
1 polymer ?
#
loop_
_entity_poly.entity_id
_entity_poly.type
_entity_poly.pdbx_seq_one_letter_code
_entity_poly.pdbx_strand_id
1 'polypeptide(L)'
;MIEKFIAKVPSRIWAEGRPGKSRLWEAEFNVASWVRVAGAPGQVQLVVRYMDKDKERAVLVDTADVKGEGSALLSGSILLKLSAEVEQVQVSLRLADPAMTFVVEELFMQRRGSSLGASDKLISNF
;
A
#
# COMPACT_ATOMS: atom_id res chain seq x y z
N MET A 1 -5.62 -2.75 15.62
CA MET A 1 -6.07 -1.71 14.66
C MET A 1 -7.03 -2.34 13.66
N ILE A 2 -7.98 -1.56 13.16
CA ILE A 2 -9.06 -1.99 12.26
C ILE A 2 -8.59 -1.79 10.83
N GLU A 3 -8.57 -2.86 10.05
CA GLU A 3 -8.10 -2.79 8.68
C GLU A 3 -9.21 -2.45 7.69
N LYS A 4 -8.88 -1.59 6.72
CA LYS A 4 -9.76 -1.10 5.66
C LYS A 4 -9.03 -1.25 4.33
N PHE A 5 -9.58 -2.09 3.45
CA PHE A 5 -9.08 -2.25 2.08
C PHE A 5 -9.20 -0.92 1.32
N ILE A 6 -8.16 -0.56 0.57
CA ILE A 6 -8.14 0.63 -0.29
C ILE A 6 -8.19 0.22 -1.77
N ALA A 7 -7.21 -0.55 -2.22
CA ALA A 7 -7.02 -0.84 -3.64
C ALA A 7 -6.30 -2.17 -3.89
N LYS A 8 -6.62 -2.82 -5.01
CA LYS A 8 -5.79 -3.90 -5.58
C LYS A 8 -4.67 -3.27 -6.39
N VAL A 9 -3.47 -3.83 -6.30
CA VAL A 9 -2.32 -3.41 -7.10
C VAL A 9 -2.30 -4.24 -8.38
N PRO A 10 -2.35 -3.61 -9.57
CA PRO A 10 -2.24 -4.32 -10.84
C PRO A 10 -0.93 -5.09 -10.97
N SER A 11 -0.98 -6.27 -11.62
CA SER A 11 0.20 -7.10 -11.86
C SER A 11 1.29 -6.41 -12.64
N ARG A 12 0.95 -5.49 -13.54
CA ARG A 12 1.94 -4.68 -14.27
C ARG A 12 2.85 -3.84 -13.36
N ILE A 13 2.41 -3.52 -12.13
CA ILE A 13 3.23 -2.79 -11.14
C ILE A 13 4.02 -3.80 -10.31
N TRP A 14 3.34 -4.71 -9.61
CA TRP A 14 4.03 -5.58 -8.66
C TRP A 14 4.87 -6.68 -9.31
N ALA A 15 4.59 -7.06 -10.56
CA ALA A 15 5.37 -8.05 -11.32
C ALA A 15 6.43 -7.41 -12.23
N GLU A 16 6.55 -6.08 -12.23
CA GLU A 16 7.49 -5.36 -13.07
C GLU A 16 8.92 -5.87 -12.83
N GLY A 17 9.59 -6.24 -13.93
CA GLY A 17 10.92 -6.88 -13.96
C GLY A 17 11.13 -8.03 -12.98
N ARG A 18 10.09 -8.84 -12.78
CA ARG A 18 10.20 -10.20 -12.26
C ARG A 18 11.17 -11.01 -13.12
N PRO A 19 12.17 -11.70 -12.51
CA PRO A 19 13.06 -12.59 -13.26
C PRO A 19 12.31 -13.81 -13.81
N GLY A 20 12.50 -14.14 -15.09
CA GLY A 20 11.69 -15.15 -15.79
C GLY A 20 11.79 -16.59 -15.27
N LYS A 21 12.86 -16.97 -14.57
CA LYS A 21 13.08 -18.34 -14.04
C LYS A 21 13.12 -18.43 -12.51
N SER A 22 12.88 -17.34 -11.79
CA SER A 22 13.03 -17.34 -10.34
C SER A 22 11.77 -17.82 -9.63
N ARG A 23 11.94 -18.76 -8.69
CA ARG A 23 10.86 -19.24 -7.80
C ARG A 23 10.57 -18.26 -6.66
N LEU A 24 11.57 -17.48 -6.27
CA LEU A 24 11.52 -16.45 -5.25
C LEU A 24 12.27 -15.23 -5.76
N TRP A 25 11.74 -14.05 -5.53
CA TRP A 25 12.39 -12.82 -5.94
C TRP A 25 12.00 -11.70 -4.98
N GLU A 26 12.87 -10.70 -4.92
CA GLU A 26 12.66 -9.52 -4.10
C GLU A 26 12.48 -8.31 -5.01
N ALA A 27 11.59 -7.42 -4.60
CA ALA A 27 11.38 -6.16 -5.27
C ALA A 27 11.08 -5.06 -4.27
N GLU A 28 11.73 -3.93 -4.48
CA GLU A 28 11.52 -2.72 -3.70
C GLU A 28 10.46 -1.84 -4.37
N PHE A 29 9.57 -1.28 -3.56
CA PHE A 29 8.51 -0.41 -4.02
C PHE A 29 8.45 0.86 -3.18
N ASN A 30 8.37 2.00 -3.87
CA ASN A 30 7.91 3.23 -3.27
C ASN A 30 6.39 3.19 -3.19
N VAL A 31 5.84 3.45 -2.02
CA VAL A 31 4.40 3.54 -1.80
C VAL A 31 4.14 4.84 -1.06
N ALA A 32 3.17 5.62 -1.53
CA ALA A 32 2.59 6.62 -0.65
C ALA A 32 1.11 6.83 -0.92
N SER A 33 0.45 7.31 0.13
CA SER A 33 -0.94 7.69 0.08
C SER A 33 -1.12 9.03 0.78
N TRP A 34 -1.87 9.90 0.12
CA TRP A 34 -2.40 11.11 0.74
C TRP A 34 -3.81 10.82 1.22
N VAL A 35 -4.01 10.89 2.53
CA VAL A 35 -5.25 10.45 3.19
C VAL A 35 -5.80 11.60 4.01
N ARG A 36 -7.06 11.95 3.76
CA ARG A 36 -7.84 12.81 4.65
C ARG A 36 -8.52 11.93 5.69
N VAL A 37 -8.40 12.29 6.96
CA VAL A 37 -8.95 11.53 8.09
C VAL A 37 -9.85 12.45 8.92
N ALA A 38 -10.98 11.91 9.39
CA ALA A 38 -11.94 12.62 10.22
C ALA A 38 -12.53 11.69 11.32
N GLY A 39 -13.12 12.28 12.35
CA GLY A 39 -13.73 11.56 13.48
C GLY A 39 -12.81 11.50 14.70
N ALA A 40 -12.57 10.30 15.24
CA ALA A 40 -11.74 10.13 16.43
C ALA A 40 -10.25 10.40 16.16
N PRO A 41 -9.49 10.94 17.14
CA PRO A 41 -8.03 10.98 17.06
C PRO A 41 -7.45 9.58 17.17
N GLY A 42 -6.29 9.35 16.56
CA GLY A 42 -5.61 8.08 16.64
C GLY A 42 -4.59 7.87 15.55
N GLN A 43 -3.99 6.69 15.56
CA GLN A 43 -2.97 6.31 14.60
C GLN A 43 -3.61 5.75 13.31
N VAL A 44 -3.03 6.09 12.17
CA VAL A 44 -3.31 5.52 10.85
C VAL A 44 -2.04 4.88 10.31
N GLN A 45 -2.14 3.65 9.82
CA GLN A 45 -1.03 2.93 9.20
C GLN A 45 -1.33 2.63 7.74
N LEU A 46 -0.34 2.81 6.87
CA LEU A 46 -0.40 2.35 5.48
C LEU A 46 0.28 0.98 5.39
N VAL A 47 -0.41 0.02 4.78
CA VAL A 47 0.05 -1.38 4.73
C VAL A 47 -0.11 -1.93 3.32
N VAL A 48 0.92 -2.62 2.83
CA VAL A 48 0.83 -3.45 1.62
C VAL A 48 0.66 -4.90 2.03
N ARG A 49 -0.36 -5.56 1.49
CA ARG A 49 -0.62 -6.99 1.66
C ARG A 49 -0.39 -7.73 0.36
N TYR A 50 0.10 -8.96 0.47
CA TYR A 50 0.17 -9.86 -0.67
C TYR A 50 -0.13 -11.29 -0.24
N MET A 51 -0.83 -12.00 -1.12
CA MET A 51 -1.09 -13.43 -0.99
C MET A 51 -0.16 -14.19 -1.93
N ASP A 52 0.57 -15.12 -1.37
CA ASP A 52 1.59 -15.87 -2.07
C ASP A 52 1.62 -17.33 -1.59
N LYS A 53 1.26 -18.27 -2.47
CA LYS A 53 1.15 -19.71 -2.14
C LYS A 53 0.30 -19.98 -0.90
N ASP A 54 -0.92 -19.44 -0.86
CA ASP A 54 -1.84 -19.50 0.29
C ASP A 54 -1.32 -18.85 1.58
N LYS A 55 -0.19 -18.13 1.53
CA LYS A 55 0.35 -17.38 2.67
C LYS A 55 0.10 -15.91 2.47
N GLU A 56 -0.64 -15.34 3.40
CA GLU A 56 -0.82 -13.91 3.46
C GLU A 56 0.34 -13.24 4.20
N ARG A 57 0.83 -12.15 3.65
CA ARG A 57 1.86 -11.31 4.26
C ARG A 57 1.45 -9.86 4.22
N ALA A 58 1.82 -9.13 5.26
CA ALA A 58 1.56 -7.69 5.38
C ALA A 58 2.87 -6.98 5.72
N VAL A 59 3.15 -5.89 5.02
CA VAL A 59 4.32 -5.04 5.23
C VAL A 59 3.82 -3.64 5.56
N LEU A 60 4.21 -3.14 6.74
CA LEU A 60 3.97 -1.76 7.14
C LEU A 60 4.79 -0.84 6.25
N VAL A 61 4.13 0.15 5.65
CA VAL A 61 4.78 1.20 4.85
C VAL A 61 5.16 2.36 5.76
N ASP A 62 4.17 2.90 6.47
CA ASP A 62 4.31 4.10 7.30
C ASP A 62 3.19 4.20 8.33
N THR A 63 3.35 5.10 9.31
CA THR A 63 2.44 5.34 10.42
C THR A 63 2.36 6.84 10.74
N ALA A 64 1.16 7.36 10.91
CA ALA A 64 0.92 8.75 11.29
C ALA A 64 -0.11 8.86 12.42
N ASP A 65 0.09 9.80 13.33
CA ASP A 65 -0.91 10.16 14.35
C ASP A 65 -1.74 11.35 13.85
N VAL A 66 -3.07 11.21 13.89
CA VAL A 66 -4.02 12.27 13.52
C VAL A 66 -4.84 12.70 14.72
N LYS A 67 -5.14 14.00 14.81
CA LYS A 67 -5.82 14.62 15.98
C LYS A 67 -7.35 14.69 15.84
N GLY A 68 -7.96 13.89 14.97
CA GLY A 68 -9.42 13.80 14.79
C GLY A 68 -9.92 14.43 13.48
N GLU A 69 -9.26 15.46 12.96
CA GLU A 69 -9.48 15.96 11.60
C GLU A 69 -8.15 16.41 11.01
N GLY A 70 -7.86 16.01 9.77
CA GLY A 70 -6.63 16.42 9.10
C GLY A 70 -6.28 15.59 7.87
N SER A 71 -5.13 15.90 7.27
CA SER A 71 -4.53 15.11 6.20
C SER A 71 -3.22 14.51 6.67
N ALA A 72 -2.94 13.29 6.23
CA ALA A 72 -1.69 12.58 6.48
C ALA A 72 -1.10 12.11 5.15
N LEU A 73 0.17 12.41 4.94
CA LEU A 73 1.01 11.73 3.96
C LEU A 73 1.62 10.52 4.65
N LEU A 74 1.27 9.32 4.16
CA LEU A 74 1.88 8.07 4.59
C LEU A 74 2.77 7.59 3.44
N SER A 75 4.08 7.45 3.66
CA SER A 75 5.01 7.12 2.58
C SER A 75 6.19 6.29 3.03
N GLY A 76 6.64 5.36 2.19
CA GLY A 76 7.80 4.53 2.50
C GLY A 76 8.29 3.71 1.32
N SER A 77 9.52 3.22 1.44
CA SER A 77 10.10 2.21 0.54
C SER A 77 10.06 0.86 1.23
N ILE A 78 9.37 -0.11 0.63
CA ILE A 78 9.19 -1.45 1.18
C ILE A 78 9.83 -2.51 0.29
N LEU A 79 10.30 -3.60 0.91
CA LEU A 79 10.79 -4.79 0.20
C LEU A 79 9.73 -5.89 0.26
N LEU A 80 9.27 -6.36 -0.90
CA LEU A 80 8.40 -7.53 -0.99
C LEU A 80 9.23 -8.76 -1.38
N LYS A 81 9.03 -9.87 -0.65
CA LYS A 81 9.62 -11.18 -0.94
C LYS A 81 8.55 -12.06 -1.58
N LEU A 82 8.54 -12.11 -2.90
CA LEU A 82 7.47 -12.69 -3.71
C LEU A 82 7.90 -14.04 -4.28
N SER A 83 6.97 -14.98 -4.39
CA SER A 83 7.18 -16.20 -5.15
C SER A 83 6.74 -16.07 -6.61
N ALA A 84 6.80 -17.19 -7.33
CA ALA A 84 6.26 -17.30 -8.67
C ALA A 84 4.72 -17.26 -8.74
N GLU A 85 4.03 -17.51 -7.63
CA GLU A 85 2.57 -17.75 -7.51
C GLU A 85 1.90 -16.67 -6.65
N VAL A 86 2.19 -15.40 -6.95
CA VAL A 86 1.50 -14.26 -6.32
C VAL A 86 0.08 -14.17 -6.86
N GLU A 87 -0.91 -14.33 -5.98
CA GLU A 87 -2.33 -14.28 -6.34
C GLU A 87 -2.86 -12.84 -6.35
N GLN A 88 -2.43 -12.06 -5.36
CA GLN A 88 -2.86 -10.68 -5.20
C GLN A 88 -1.86 -9.85 -4.41
N VAL A 89 -1.81 -8.57 -4.75
CA VAL A 89 -1.18 -7.52 -3.96
C VAL A 89 -2.22 -6.42 -3.75
N GLN A 90 -2.32 -5.91 -2.54
CA GLN A 90 -3.34 -4.94 -2.11
C GLN A 90 -2.72 -3.89 -1.20
N VAL A 91 -3.34 -2.72 -1.15
CA VAL A 91 -3.04 -1.66 -0.19
C VAL A 91 -4.23 -1.49 0.74
N SER A 92 -3.95 -1.37 2.04
CA SER A 92 -4.92 -1.17 3.10
C SER A 92 -4.49 -0.02 4.02
N LEU A 93 -5.45 0.62 4.68
CA LEU A 93 -5.20 1.39 5.89
C LEU A 93 -5.54 0.57 7.13
N ARG A 94 -4.82 0.79 8.22
CA ARG A 94 -5.25 0.35 9.56
C ARG A 94 -5.51 1.56 10.43
N LEU A 95 -6.70 1.61 11.03
CA LEU A 95 -7.18 2.69 11.88
C LEU A 95 -7.12 2.27 13.35
N ALA A 96 -6.75 3.18 14.24
CA ALA A 96 -6.70 2.90 15.67
C ALA A 96 -8.10 2.72 16.28
N ASP A 97 -9.09 3.45 15.77
CA ASP A 97 -10.43 3.53 16.36
C ASP A 97 -11.53 3.37 15.28
N PRO A 98 -12.64 2.65 15.57
CA PRO A 98 -13.73 2.42 14.62
C PRO A 98 -14.49 3.69 14.20
N ALA A 99 -14.45 4.74 15.01
CA ALA A 99 -15.04 6.04 14.71
C ALA A 99 -14.14 6.92 13.82
N MET A 100 -12.95 6.45 13.44
CA MET A 100 -12.14 7.07 12.40
C MET A 100 -12.74 6.80 11.02
N THR A 101 -12.88 7.85 10.23
CA THR A 101 -13.28 7.80 8.82
C THR A 101 -12.16 8.37 7.96
N PHE A 102 -12.08 7.94 6.70
CA PHE A 102 -11.01 8.38 5.81
C PHE A 102 -11.49 8.52 4.37
N VAL A 103 -10.78 9.36 3.63
CA VAL A 103 -10.83 9.47 2.17
C VAL A 103 -9.39 9.39 1.67
N VAL A 104 -9.11 8.43 0.79
CA VAL A 104 -7.83 8.38 0.08
C VAL A 104 -7.96 9.32 -1.11
N GLU A 105 -7.20 10.41 -1.10
CA GLU A 105 -7.23 11.38 -2.20
C GLU A 105 -6.29 10.93 -3.32
N GLU A 106 -5.11 10.45 -2.95
CA GLU A 106 -4.15 9.85 -3.86
C GLU A 106 -3.51 8.60 -3.26
N LEU A 107 -3.24 7.62 -4.11
CA LEU A 107 -2.46 6.44 -3.79
C LEU A 107 -1.56 6.09 -4.96
N PHE A 108 -0.27 5.91 -4.71
CA PHE A 108 0.67 5.39 -5.69
C PHE A 108 1.43 4.18 -5.15
N MET A 109 1.80 3.30 -6.06
CA MET A 109 2.79 2.26 -5.83
C MET A 109 3.65 2.10 -7.07
N GLN A 110 4.96 2.15 -6.89
CA GLN A 110 5.91 2.16 -7.97
C GLN A 110 7.10 1.28 -7.63
N ARG A 111 7.59 0.48 -8.58
CA ARG A 111 8.85 -0.23 -8.39
C ARG A 111 10.01 0.75 -8.28
N ARG A 112 10.86 0.57 -7.27
CA ARG A 112 12.04 1.41 -7.07
C ARG A 112 13.00 1.24 -8.24
N GLY A 113 13.43 2.35 -8.83
CA GLY A 113 14.32 2.38 -9.99
C GLY A 113 13.62 2.42 -11.35
N SER A 114 12.29 2.25 -11.40
CA SER A 114 11.49 2.53 -12.60
C SER A 114 11.19 4.03 -12.72
N SER A 115 10.88 4.50 -13.93
CA SER A 115 10.35 5.86 -14.14
C SER A 115 8.93 5.97 -13.60
N LEU A 116 8.58 7.08 -12.95
CA LEU A 116 7.21 7.27 -12.43
C LEU A 116 6.26 7.54 -13.60
N GLY A 117 5.28 6.66 -13.79
CA GLY A 117 4.23 6.81 -14.79
C GLY A 117 2.89 7.17 -14.16
N ALA A 118 2.01 7.81 -14.94
CA ALA A 118 0.60 8.01 -14.54
C ALA A 118 -0.10 6.69 -14.21
N SER A 119 0.39 5.60 -14.80
CA SER A 119 -0.10 4.25 -14.59
C SER A 119 0.25 3.68 -13.21
N ASP A 120 1.15 4.28 -12.44
CA ASP A 120 1.54 3.83 -11.10
C ASP A 120 0.64 4.43 -10.00
N LYS A 121 -0.21 5.40 -10.39
CA LYS A 121 -1.27 5.94 -9.56
C LYS A 121 -2.44 4.96 -9.52
N LEU A 122 -2.75 4.46 -8.33
CA LEU A 122 -3.84 3.51 -8.07
C LEU A 122 -5.16 4.23 -7.80
N ILE A 123 -5.10 5.40 -7.16
CA ILE A 123 -6.25 6.27 -6.88
C ILE A 123 -5.85 7.72 -7.19
N SER A 124 -6.70 8.42 -7.93
CA SER A 124 -6.66 9.87 -8.16
C SER A 124 -8.08 10.39 -8.04
N ASN A 125 -8.40 11.08 -6.95
CA ASN A 125 -9.71 11.70 -6.76
C ASN A 125 -9.70 13.22 -7.08
N PHE A 126 -8.69 13.67 -7.82
CA PHE A 126 -8.53 15.01 -8.40
C PHE A 126 -8.55 14.93 -9.92
#